data_AF-A0AAN9D0B4-F1
#
_entry.id   AF-A0AAN9D0B4-F1
#
_cell.length_a   1.000
_cell.length_b   1.000
_cell.length_c   1.000
_cell.angle_alpha   90.00
_cell.angle_beta   90.00
_cell.angle_gamma   90.00
#
_symmetry.space_group_name_H-M   'P 1'
#
loop_
_entity.id
_entity.type
_entity.pdbx_description
1 polymer ?
#
loop_
_entity_poly.entity_id
_entity_poly.type
_entity_poly.pdbx_seq_one_letter_code
_entity_poly.pdbx_strand_id
1 'polypeptide(L)'
;MPGTSVSGGIKHPIHNQISELQRKIQLLEGDRSAYFESSQSAIKKNRETIFQLRHENKNLHKKLSEGDEQVIKDVFQGHGMEKASFRNMSVKSARTVLEKEVCEKMKRLNAMKHTTQTQRQRFEDLKLQYHSMKPQSMKPQSRSPLPDNQKLEEEEKKLRILENRLEKTQLKYHEAEHIMRGYLKLKDHLQEDSLTFQPQLDRMEAEIHRQTQVLKDLQIMNSDAHLSKDAAKAELQLQEEQVYRERREREKILSRYKKQAEERIAQAERMKRRPQWAAMHPDELSSEAQRSGNAVEEVEAISTFEEAFQQIKEATGVTDSREIVDRFISQGETQEHLEKMKAENERMLLQLKEERNTLQTQLQDMKYSRETELSSSQQMLQDCERLLQQEQLRRDAVKDRLDRLTHTLNTVKAGVQQLSDKLQHIPLMKGPTSQLHPDSEEQTLQLMSEAEHKLMLLKEELQGKDLATILKEMEEEEFPARIAGKLPQYNTRIQLHEAQKQDSFDDEDDSGDDEGDIITRVTLKHQSQSIIDTNTKRKTRMKKRKGKL
;
A
#
# COMPACT_ATOMS: atom_id res chain seq x y z
N MET A 1 -20.68 -8.46 58.20
CA MET A 1 -20.05 -8.51 59.53
C MET A 1 -18.53 -8.56 59.33
N PRO A 2 -17.88 -7.41 59.51
CA PRO A 2 -16.83 -7.32 60.53
C PRO A 2 -17.10 -6.14 61.49
N GLY A 3 -16.64 -6.31 62.72
CA GLY A 3 -17.03 -5.55 63.91
C GLY A 3 -16.65 -4.08 63.91
N THR A 4 -17.62 -3.26 64.31
CA THR A 4 -17.47 -1.87 64.71
C THR A 4 -16.86 -1.81 66.12
N SER A 5 -15.57 -1.54 66.19
CA SER A 5 -14.93 -1.08 67.43
C SER A 5 -15.38 0.35 67.70
N VAL A 6 -16.19 0.51 68.75
CA VAL A 6 -16.61 1.81 69.27
C VAL A 6 -15.41 2.42 70.00
N SER A 7 -14.62 3.20 69.27
CA SER A 7 -13.63 4.10 69.87
C SER A 7 -14.38 5.30 70.47
N GLY A 8 -14.35 5.41 71.79
CA GLY A 8 -14.83 6.57 72.53
C GLY A 8 -13.96 7.79 72.24
N GLY A 9 -14.27 8.49 71.15
CA GLY A 9 -13.66 9.76 70.80
C GLY A 9 -14.15 10.86 71.73
N ILE A 10 -13.20 11.55 72.35
CA ILE A 10 -13.38 12.81 73.07
C ILE A 10 -14.31 13.71 72.25
N LYS A 11 -15.49 14.03 72.79
CA LYS A 11 -16.46 14.90 72.12
C LYS A 11 -15.80 16.28 71.93
N HIS A 12 -15.32 16.57 70.73
CA HIS A 12 -14.86 17.90 70.37
C HIS A 12 -15.98 18.91 70.69
N PRO A 13 -15.65 20.12 71.19
CA PRO A 13 -16.64 21.14 71.50
C PRO A 13 -17.65 21.27 70.35
N ILE A 14 -18.95 21.36 70.66
CA ILE A 14 -20.03 21.41 69.66
C ILE A 14 -19.76 22.47 68.57
N HIS A 15 -19.08 23.55 68.95
CA HIS A 15 -18.63 24.61 68.04
C HIS A 15 -17.65 24.14 66.95
N ASN A 16 -16.73 23.22 67.26
CA ASN A 16 -15.79 22.66 66.29
C ASN A 16 -16.51 21.75 65.28
N GLN A 17 -17.50 20.97 65.75
CA GLN A 17 -18.33 20.13 64.88
C GLN A 17 -19.21 20.97 63.95
N ILE A 18 -19.77 22.07 64.44
CA ILE A 18 -20.51 23.03 63.60
C ILE A 18 -19.60 23.66 62.55
N SER A 19 -18.38 24.07 62.94
CA SER A 19 -17.41 24.67 62.02
C SER A 19 -16.93 23.69 60.94
N GLU A 20 -16.76 22.41 61.30
CA GLU A 20 -16.42 21.34 60.36
C GLU A 20 -17.56 21.06 59.37
N LEU A 21 -18.80 20.99 59.85
CA LEU A 21 -19.98 20.84 58.99
C LEU A 21 -20.16 22.05 58.06
N GLN A 22 -19.92 23.27 58.54
CA GLN A 22 -19.94 24.48 57.72
C GLN A 22 -18.88 24.45 56.61
N ARG A 23 -17.64 24.04 56.91
CA ARG A 23 -16.61 23.84 55.86
C ARG A 23 -17.00 22.76 54.87
N LYS A 24 -17.60 21.67 55.33
CA LYS A 24 -18.06 20.59 54.46
C LYS A 24 -19.18 21.05 53.53
N ILE A 25 -20.12 21.86 54.03
CA ILE A 25 -21.17 22.49 53.22
C ILE A 25 -20.55 23.43 52.19
N GLN A 26 -19.62 24.30 52.57
CA GLN A 26 -18.93 25.20 51.63
C GLN A 26 -18.17 24.44 50.54
N LEU A 27 -17.53 23.32 50.89
CA LEU A 27 -16.84 22.48 49.91
C LEU A 27 -17.82 21.81 48.94
N LEU A 28 -18.94 21.27 49.44
CA LEU A 28 -20.00 20.71 48.60
C LEU A 28 -20.68 21.76 47.71
N GLU A 29 -20.84 22.99 48.19
CA GLU A 29 -21.34 24.12 47.39
C GLU A 29 -20.34 24.52 46.30
N GLY A 30 -19.04 24.51 46.61
CA GLY A 30 -17.95 24.71 45.65
C GLY A 30 -17.93 23.64 44.56
N ASP A 31 -17.99 22.36 44.95
CA ASP A 31 -18.05 21.23 44.02
C ASP A 31 -19.30 21.29 43.13
N ARG A 32 -20.45 21.63 43.72
CA ARG A 32 -21.71 21.82 42.97
C ARG A 32 -21.59 22.96 41.96
N SER A 33 -20.94 24.07 42.34
CA SER A 33 -20.72 25.21 41.44
C SER A 33 -19.76 24.84 40.30
N ALA A 34 -18.64 24.18 40.61
CA ALA A 34 -17.67 23.73 39.62
C ALA A 34 -18.28 22.69 38.65
N TYR A 35 -19.11 21.77 39.17
CA TYR A 35 -19.83 20.82 38.34
C TYR A 35 -20.83 21.51 37.40
N PHE A 36 -21.58 22.49 37.91
CA PHE A 36 -22.51 23.26 37.08
C PHE A 36 -21.78 24.07 36.00
N GLU A 37 -20.68 24.72 36.33
CA GLU A 37 -19.86 25.48 35.38
C GLU A 37 -19.24 24.56 34.32
N SER A 38 -18.70 23.41 34.72
CA SER A 38 -18.17 22.39 33.80
C SER A 38 -19.26 21.86 32.87
N SER A 39 -20.46 21.58 33.39
CA SER A 39 -21.62 21.15 32.60
C SER A 39 -22.05 22.22 31.60
N GLN A 40 -22.14 23.48 32.02
CA GLN A 40 -22.49 24.59 31.12
C GLN A 40 -21.42 24.82 30.03
N SER A 41 -20.14 24.72 30.39
CA SER A 41 -19.03 24.79 29.44
C SER A 41 -19.10 23.64 28.42
N ALA A 42 -19.40 22.42 28.87
CA ALA A 42 -19.60 21.26 28.00
C ALA A 42 -20.82 21.45 27.07
N ILE A 43 -21.95 21.95 27.58
CA ILE A 43 -23.13 22.26 26.77
C ILE A 43 -22.81 23.33 25.71
N LYS A 44 -22.06 24.37 26.07
CA LYS A 44 -21.64 25.42 25.14
C LYS A 44 -20.74 24.87 24.04
N LYS A 45 -19.74 24.06 24.40
CA LYS A 45 -18.87 23.36 23.43
C LYS A 45 -19.68 22.45 22.51
N ASN A 46 -20.60 21.66 23.05
CA ASN A 46 -21.47 20.78 22.25
C ASN A 46 -22.35 21.57 21.28
N ARG A 47 -22.90 22.72 21.69
CA ARG A 47 -23.66 23.61 20.79
C ARG A 47 -22.81 24.16 19.66
N GLU A 48 -21.57 24.55 19.96
CA GLU A 48 -20.62 25.04 18.95
C GLU A 48 -20.24 23.92 17.97
N THR A 49 -19.96 22.71 18.45
CA THR A 49 -19.72 21.53 17.61
C THR A 49 -20.93 21.21 16.73
N ILE A 50 -22.16 21.25 17.25
CA ILE A 50 -23.37 21.05 16.44
C ILE A 50 -23.49 22.12 15.35
N PHE A 51 -23.17 23.37 15.66
CA PHE A 51 -23.20 24.45 14.67
C PHE A 51 -22.16 24.23 13.56
N GLN A 52 -20.94 23.85 13.92
CA GLN A 52 -19.87 23.50 12.98
C GLN A 52 -20.30 22.33 12.08
N LEU A 53 -20.79 21.23 12.65
CA LEU A 53 -21.27 20.06 11.90
C LEU A 53 -22.45 20.39 10.98
N ARG A 54 -23.35 21.29 11.39
CA ARG A 54 -24.45 21.76 10.51
C ARG A 54 -23.92 22.60 9.35
N HIS A 55 -22.94 23.45 9.60
CA HIS A 55 -22.31 24.25 8.55
C HIS A 55 -21.53 23.37 7.56
N GLU A 56 -20.78 22.39 8.07
CA GLU A 56 -20.08 21.40 7.26
C GLU A 56 -21.06 20.56 6.43
N ASN A 57 -22.15 20.05 7.01
CA ASN A 57 -23.18 19.34 6.26
C ASN A 57 -23.79 20.20 5.15
N LYS A 58 -24.08 21.48 5.43
CA LYS A 58 -24.57 22.41 4.40
C LYS A 58 -23.56 22.58 3.26
N ASN A 59 -22.27 22.69 3.58
CA ASN A 59 -21.21 22.80 2.58
C ASN A 59 -21.03 21.50 1.80
N LEU A 60 -21.12 20.34 2.44
CA LEU A 60 -21.06 19.03 1.78
C LEU A 60 -22.25 18.83 0.84
N HIS A 61 -23.47 19.19 1.25
CA HIS A 61 -24.63 19.17 0.37
C HIS A 61 -24.47 20.10 -0.83
N LYS A 62 -23.87 21.28 -0.63
CA LYS A 62 -23.57 22.21 -1.72
C LYS A 62 -22.56 21.61 -2.71
N LYS A 63 -21.46 21.04 -2.20
CA LYS A 63 -20.45 20.35 -3.02
C LYS A 63 -21.03 19.17 -3.79
N LEU A 64 -21.91 18.39 -3.16
CA LEU A 64 -22.60 17.28 -3.81
C LEU A 64 -23.51 17.78 -4.94
N SER A 65 -24.25 18.87 -4.72
CA SER A 65 -25.09 19.49 -5.75
C SER A 65 -24.25 20.06 -6.90
N GLU A 66 -23.13 20.72 -6.61
CA GLU A 66 -22.19 21.24 -7.62
C GLU A 66 -21.57 20.09 -8.43
N GLY A 67 -21.23 18.96 -7.77
CA GLY A 67 -20.74 17.75 -8.43
C GLY A 67 -21.78 17.10 -9.34
N ASP A 68 -23.01 16.95 -8.86
CA ASP A 68 -24.13 16.41 -9.64
C ASP A 68 -24.42 17.30 -10.87
N GLU A 69 -24.41 18.62 -10.72
CA GLU A 69 -24.56 19.56 -11.84
C GLU A 69 -23.44 19.42 -12.87
N GLN A 70 -22.19 19.24 -12.44
CA GLN A 70 -21.05 19.08 -13.33
C GLN A 70 -21.13 17.76 -14.12
N VAL A 71 -21.47 16.65 -13.47
CA VAL A 71 -21.65 15.35 -14.14
C VAL A 71 -22.78 15.41 -15.17
N ILE A 72 -23.91 16.02 -14.83
CA ILE A 72 -25.01 16.23 -15.78
C ILE A 72 -24.53 17.14 -16.92
N LYS A 73 -23.81 18.22 -16.62
CA LYS A 73 -23.30 19.14 -17.64
C LYS A 73 -22.41 18.41 -18.66
N ASP A 74 -21.53 17.52 -18.20
CA ASP A 74 -20.57 16.78 -19.01
C ASP A 74 -21.24 15.69 -19.85
N VAL A 75 -22.15 14.91 -19.28
CA VAL A 75 -22.91 13.88 -20.03
C VAL A 75 -23.77 14.48 -21.13
N PHE A 76 -24.33 15.68 -20.91
CA PHE A 76 -25.15 16.38 -21.91
C PHE A 76 -24.38 17.43 -22.71
N GLN A 77 -23.04 17.41 -22.76
CA GLN A 77 -22.25 18.23 -23.70
C GLN A 77 -22.49 17.77 -25.14
N GLY A 78 -23.50 18.36 -25.80
CA GLY A 78 -23.86 18.07 -27.20
C GLY A 78 -25.37 17.89 -27.41
N HIS A 79 -26.12 17.58 -26.36
CA HIS A 79 -27.58 17.43 -26.39
C HIS A 79 -28.27 18.69 -25.83
N GLY A 80 -28.25 19.77 -26.63
CA GLY A 80 -28.61 21.13 -26.18
C GLY A 80 -30.04 21.30 -25.64
N MET A 81 -31.01 20.52 -26.11
CA MET A 81 -32.42 20.63 -25.67
C MET A 81 -32.73 19.74 -24.45
N GLU A 82 -32.14 18.54 -24.37
CA GLU A 82 -32.40 17.59 -23.27
C GLU A 82 -31.73 18.04 -21.96
N LYS A 83 -30.61 18.77 -22.05
CA LYS A 83 -29.87 19.32 -20.91
C LYS A 83 -30.71 20.20 -19.97
N ALA A 84 -31.65 20.97 -20.50
CA ALA A 84 -32.46 21.88 -19.70
C ALA A 84 -33.39 21.14 -18.73
N SER A 85 -33.88 19.95 -19.13
CA SER A 85 -34.80 19.13 -18.35
C SER A 85 -34.16 18.50 -17.11
N PHE A 86 -32.83 18.39 -17.09
CA PHE A 86 -32.07 17.76 -15.99
C PHE A 86 -31.38 18.76 -15.07
N ARG A 87 -31.59 20.07 -15.29
CA ARG A 87 -31.00 21.13 -14.44
C ARG A 87 -31.63 21.07 -13.03
N ASN A 88 -30.79 21.09 -11.99
CA ASN A 88 -31.18 20.98 -10.58
C ASN A 88 -31.73 19.59 -10.15
N MET A 89 -31.58 18.56 -10.97
CA MET A 89 -31.89 17.19 -10.57
C MET A 89 -30.63 16.50 -10.04
N SER A 90 -30.78 15.59 -9.07
CA SER A 90 -29.67 14.71 -8.72
C SER A 90 -29.39 13.72 -9.86
N VAL A 91 -28.15 13.27 -9.98
CA VAL A 91 -27.74 12.30 -11.02
C VAL A 91 -28.60 11.04 -10.98
N LYS A 92 -28.97 10.58 -9.77
CA LYS A 92 -29.86 9.41 -9.59
C LYS A 92 -31.24 9.65 -10.19
N SER A 93 -31.82 10.82 -9.94
CA SER A 93 -33.15 11.17 -10.46
C SER A 93 -33.11 11.31 -11.98
N ALA A 94 -32.08 11.98 -12.51
CA ALA A 94 -31.86 12.12 -13.95
C ALA A 94 -31.74 10.75 -14.64
N ARG A 95 -30.98 9.83 -14.05
CA ARG A 95 -30.86 8.45 -14.53
C ARG A 95 -32.22 7.74 -14.63
N THR A 96 -33.06 7.82 -13.61
CA THR A 96 -34.38 7.16 -13.65
C THR A 96 -35.31 7.72 -14.73
N VAL A 97 -35.21 9.02 -15.01
CA VAL A 97 -35.97 9.64 -16.11
C VAL A 97 -35.46 9.14 -17.46
N LEU A 98 -34.13 9.11 -17.64
CA LEU A 98 -33.52 8.60 -18.87
C LEU A 98 -33.87 7.12 -19.12
N GLU A 99 -33.83 6.29 -18.07
CA GLU A 99 -34.21 4.87 -18.13
C GLU A 99 -35.67 4.72 -18.59
N LYS A 100 -36.59 5.54 -18.09
CA LYS A 100 -37.99 5.56 -18.54
C LYS A 100 -38.10 5.96 -20.02
N GLU A 101 -37.40 7.01 -20.45
CA GLU A 101 -37.42 7.45 -21.85
C GLU A 101 -36.88 6.38 -22.80
N VAL A 102 -35.80 5.68 -22.40
CA VAL A 102 -35.25 4.54 -23.15
C VAL A 102 -36.28 3.41 -23.24
N CYS A 103 -36.95 3.07 -22.13
CA CYS A 103 -38.02 2.07 -22.15
C CYS A 103 -39.17 2.47 -23.09
N GLU A 104 -39.58 3.74 -23.11
CA GLU A 104 -40.61 4.23 -24.03
C GLU A 104 -40.17 4.15 -25.50
N LYS A 105 -38.95 4.60 -25.81
CA LYS A 105 -38.39 4.50 -27.18
C LYS A 105 -38.26 3.04 -27.62
N MET A 106 -37.86 2.14 -26.73
CA MET A 106 -37.79 0.70 -27.00
C MET A 106 -39.18 0.11 -27.27
N LYS A 107 -40.19 0.48 -26.49
CA LYS A 107 -41.59 0.07 -26.73
C LYS A 107 -42.09 0.54 -28.09
N ARG A 108 -41.83 1.81 -28.47
CA ARG A 108 -42.17 2.34 -29.81
C ARG A 108 -41.45 1.59 -30.92
N LEU A 109 -40.16 1.31 -30.77
CA LEU A 109 -39.38 0.55 -31.74
C LEU A 109 -39.92 -0.87 -31.92
N ASN A 110 -40.27 -1.56 -30.84
CA ASN A 110 -40.85 -2.90 -30.90
C ASN A 110 -42.22 -2.89 -31.58
N ALA A 111 -43.06 -1.89 -31.32
CA ALA A 111 -44.33 -1.72 -32.02
C ALA A 111 -44.13 -1.51 -33.53
N MET A 112 -43.16 -0.66 -33.92
CA MET A 112 -42.81 -0.44 -35.33
C MET A 112 -42.23 -1.68 -36.01
N LYS A 113 -41.41 -2.46 -35.30
CA LYS A 113 -40.90 -3.75 -35.79
C LYS A 113 -42.05 -4.73 -36.02
N HIS A 114 -43.00 -4.81 -35.09
CA HIS A 114 -44.17 -5.67 -35.24
C HIS A 114 -45.01 -5.26 -36.47
N THR A 115 -45.35 -3.98 -36.65
CA THR A 115 -46.09 -3.53 -37.84
C THR A 115 -45.34 -3.81 -39.14
N THR A 116 -44.02 -3.60 -39.16
CA THR A 116 -43.19 -3.93 -40.33
C THR A 116 -43.20 -5.43 -40.63
N GLN A 117 -43.09 -6.27 -39.61
CA GLN A 117 -43.16 -7.74 -39.73
C GLN A 117 -44.51 -8.17 -40.30
N THR A 118 -45.62 -7.62 -39.78
CA THR A 118 -46.98 -7.93 -40.25
C THR A 118 -47.16 -7.52 -41.71
N GLN A 119 -46.68 -6.33 -42.10
CA GLN A 119 -46.74 -5.88 -43.50
C GLN A 119 -45.92 -6.78 -44.42
N ARG A 120 -44.74 -7.24 -43.95
CA ARG A 120 -43.87 -8.15 -44.71
C ARG A 120 -44.51 -9.52 -44.92
N GLN A 121 -45.17 -10.08 -43.91
CA GLN A 121 -45.95 -11.31 -44.05
C GLN A 121 -47.08 -11.13 -45.05
N ARG A 122 -47.84 -10.04 -44.95
CA ARG A 122 -48.90 -9.70 -45.92
C ARG A 122 -48.37 -9.60 -47.35
N PHE A 123 -47.18 -9.04 -47.54
CA PHE A 123 -46.55 -8.94 -48.85
C PHE A 123 -46.17 -10.31 -49.42
N GLU A 124 -45.60 -11.21 -48.60
CA GLU A 124 -45.29 -12.58 -49.03
C GLU A 124 -46.56 -13.37 -49.37
N ASP A 125 -47.64 -13.23 -48.58
CA ASP A 125 -48.93 -13.85 -48.90
C ASP A 125 -49.49 -13.36 -50.24
N LEU A 126 -49.42 -12.05 -50.49
CA LEU A 126 -49.87 -11.45 -51.77
C LEU A 126 -49.00 -11.91 -52.95
N LYS A 127 -47.69 -12.07 -52.72
CA LYS A 127 -46.75 -12.60 -53.69
C LYS A 127 -47.08 -14.06 -54.01
N LEU A 128 -47.37 -14.90 -53.02
CA LEU A 128 -47.81 -16.28 -53.23
C LEU A 128 -49.13 -16.34 -54.00
N GLN A 129 -50.10 -15.49 -53.66
CA GLN A 129 -51.36 -15.39 -54.41
C GLN A 129 -51.12 -14.97 -55.86
N TYR A 130 -50.26 -14.00 -56.12
CA TYR A 130 -49.88 -13.60 -57.48
C TYR A 130 -49.23 -14.74 -58.28
N HIS A 131 -48.36 -15.53 -57.64
CA HIS A 131 -47.76 -16.71 -58.28
C HIS A 131 -48.79 -17.80 -58.55
N SER A 132 -49.81 -17.97 -57.69
CA SER A 132 -50.90 -18.93 -57.89
C SER A 132 -51.92 -18.50 -58.95
N MET A 133 -52.12 -17.20 -59.13
CA MET A 133 -53.07 -16.60 -60.08
C MET A 133 -52.46 -16.43 -61.48
N LYS A 134 -51.14 -16.59 -61.64
CA LYS A 134 -50.49 -16.57 -62.95
C LYS A 134 -50.77 -17.89 -63.66
N PRO A 135 -51.64 -17.94 -64.69
CA PRO A 135 -51.85 -19.17 -65.44
C PRO A 135 -50.58 -19.48 -66.22
N GLN A 136 -50.30 -20.77 -66.42
CA GLN A 136 -49.37 -21.26 -67.43
C GLN A 136 -49.74 -20.67 -68.80
N SER A 137 -49.18 -19.51 -69.14
CA SER A 137 -49.19 -19.02 -70.52
C SER A 137 -48.16 -19.84 -71.29
N MET A 138 -48.67 -20.93 -71.85
CA MET A 138 -48.26 -21.60 -73.07
C MET A 138 -47.17 -20.88 -73.88
N LYS A 139 -46.12 -21.63 -74.23
CA LYS A 139 -45.36 -21.42 -75.46
C LYS A 139 -46.35 -21.40 -76.64
N PRO A 140 -46.06 -20.61 -77.69
CA PRO A 140 -45.86 -21.28 -78.97
C PRO A 140 -44.61 -20.78 -79.70
N GLN A 141 -43.95 -21.73 -80.35
CA GLN A 141 -42.98 -21.49 -81.41
C GLN A 141 -43.65 -20.72 -82.55
N SER A 142 -43.00 -19.67 -83.08
CA SER A 142 -42.96 -19.46 -84.52
C SER A 142 -41.77 -18.60 -84.94
N ARG A 143 -41.09 -19.14 -85.94
CA ARG A 143 -40.14 -18.58 -86.92
C ARG A 143 -39.78 -17.09 -86.84
N SER A 144 -38.47 -16.88 -86.94
CA SER A 144 -37.73 -15.68 -87.38
C SER A 144 -38.40 -14.94 -88.58
N PRO A 145 -38.20 -13.62 -88.77
CA PRO A 145 -36.89 -13.00 -89.00
C PRO A 145 -36.63 -11.66 -88.29
N LEU A 146 -35.35 -11.41 -87.99
CA LEU A 146 -34.76 -10.12 -87.58
C LEU A 146 -35.21 -8.96 -88.52
N PRO A 147 -35.20 -7.68 -88.08
CA PRO A 147 -34.24 -7.13 -87.12
C PRO A 147 -34.86 -6.22 -86.04
N ASP A 148 -34.63 -6.56 -84.77
CA ASP A 148 -34.85 -5.66 -83.62
C ASP A 148 -33.48 -5.30 -83.02
N ASN A 149 -32.56 -4.83 -83.87
CA ASN A 149 -31.23 -4.37 -83.41
C ASN A 149 -31.37 -3.26 -82.35
N GLN A 150 -32.41 -2.42 -82.41
CA GLN A 150 -32.64 -1.37 -81.41
C GLN A 150 -33.04 -1.92 -80.03
N LYS A 151 -33.85 -2.98 -79.93
CA LYS A 151 -34.23 -3.56 -78.63
C LYS A 151 -33.10 -4.32 -77.98
N LEU A 152 -32.32 -5.07 -78.78
CA LEU A 152 -31.10 -5.72 -78.31
C LEU A 152 -30.08 -4.67 -77.85
N GLU A 153 -29.93 -3.57 -78.56
CA GLU A 153 -29.03 -2.48 -78.18
C GLU A 153 -29.51 -1.73 -76.91
N GLU A 154 -30.83 -1.56 -76.72
CA GLU A 154 -31.40 -1.03 -75.47
C GLU A 154 -31.24 -1.98 -74.28
N GLU A 155 -31.38 -3.29 -74.50
CA GLU A 155 -31.14 -4.31 -73.49
C GLU A 155 -29.66 -4.38 -73.11
N GLU A 156 -28.74 -4.34 -74.08
CA GLU A 156 -27.30 -4.23 -73.83
C GLU A 156 -26.93 -2.94 -73.07
N LYS A 157 -27.54 -1.80 -73.42
CA LYS A 157 -27.35 -0.54 -72.69
C LYS A 157 -27.82 -0.66 -71.24
N LYS A 158 -28.99 -1.29 -70.99
CA LYS A 158 -29.49 -1.56 -69.63
C LYS A 158 -28.56 -2.50 -68.87
N LEU A 159 -28.01 -3.51 -69.54
CA LEU A 159 -27.06 -4.48 -68.96
C LEU A 159 -25.77 -3.77 -68.53
N ARG A 160 -25.18 -2.92 -69.39
CA ARG A 160 -24.00 -2.10 -69.04
C ARG A 160 -24.25 -1.12 -67.89
N ILE A 161 -25.46 -0.56 -67.79
CA ILE A 161 -25.83 0.33 -66.67
C ILE A 161 -25.96 -0.46 -65.37
N LEU A 162 -26.55 -1.66 -65.43
CA LEU A 162 -26.68 -2.56 -64.28
C LEU A 162 -25.31 -3.07 -63.81
N GLU A 163 -24.42 -3.42 -64.73
CA GLU A 163 -23.03 -3.80 -64.44
C GLU A 163 -22.25 -2.65 -63.78
N ASN A 164 -22.29 -1.45 -64.35
CA ASN A 164 -21.67 -0.27 -63.73
C ASN A 164 -22.22 0.04 -62.33
N ARG A 165 -23.53 -0.16 -62.14
CA ARG A 165 -24.17 0.02 -60.84
C ARG A 165 -23.73 -1.05 -59.85
N LEU A 166 -23.56 -2.29 -60.30
CA LEU A 166 -23.06 -3.40 -59.52
C LEU A 166 -21.60 -3.15 -59.06
N GLU A 167 -20.71 -2.77 -59.98
CA GLU A 167 -19.32 -2.41 -59.65
C GLU A 167 -19.26 -1.26 -58.64
N LYS A 168 -20.05 -0.20 -58.84
CA LYS A 168 -20.15 0.91 -57.87
C LYS A 168 -20.61 0.44 -56.49
N THR A 169 -21.54 -0.51 -56.42
CA THR A 169 -21.96 -1.08 -55.13
C THR A 169 -20.90 -1.98 -54.51
N GLN A 170 -20.13 -2.73 -55.31
CA GLN A 170 -19.02 -3.56 -54.84
C GLN A 170 -17.88 -2.71 -54.29
N LEU A 171 -17.50 -1.63 -54.99
CA LEU A 171 -16.52 -0.64 -54.48
C LEU A 171 -16.95 -0.06 -53.13
N LYS A 172 -18.21 0.38 -53.01
CA LYS A 172 -18.77 0.88 -51.75
C LYS A 172 -18.79 -0.18 -50.66
N TYR A 173 -19.07 -1.44 -51.00
CA TYR A 173 -19.05 -2.55 -50.07
C TYR A 173 -17.63 -2.79 -49.53
N HIS A 174 -16.62 -2.85 -50.40
CA HIS A 174 -15.23 -3.04 -49.98
C HIS A 174 -14.70 -1.86 -49.17
N GLU A 175 -15.09 -0.63 -49.49
CA GLU A 175 -14.72 0.54 -48.71
C GLU A 175 -15.39 0.54 -47.32
N ALA A 176 -16.67 0.16 -47.24
CA ALA A 176 -17.34 -0.06 -45.96
C ALA A 176 -16.69 -1.19 -45.14
N GLU A 177 -16.26 -2.27 -45.79
CA GLU A 177 -15.55 -3.38 -45.14
C GLU A 177 -14.17 -2.93 -44.62
N HIS A 178 -13.45 -2.10 -45.38
CA HIS A 178 -12.18 -1.51 -44.96
C HIS A 178 -12.37 -0.58 -43.75
N ILE A 179 -13.38 0.30 -43.78
CA ILE A 179 -13.73 1.18 -42.65
C ILE A 179 -14.11 0.34 -41.42
N MET A 180 -14.92 -0.70 -41.60
CA MET A 180 -15.32 -1.61 -40.51
C MET A 180 -14.12 -2.31 -39.89
N ARG A 181 -13.17 -2.80 -40.70
CA ARG A 181 -11.90 -3.36 -40.22
C ARG A 181 -11.09 -2.34 -39.41
N GLY A 182 -11.08 -1.07 -39.83
CA GLY A 182 -10.46 0.02 -39.08
C GLY A 182 -11.09 0.22 -37.70
N TYR A 183 -12.42 0.28 -37.63
CA TYR A 183 -13.14 0.41 -36.36
C TYR A 183 -12.99 -0.79 -35.44
N LEU A 184 -12.92 -2.02 -35.99
CA LEU A 184 -12.64 -3.22 -35.20
C LEU A 184 -11.26 -3.15 -34.56
N LYS A 185 -10.22 -2.80 -35.32
CA LYS A 185 -8.87 -2.60 -34.77
C LYS A 185 -8.83 -1.52 -33.68
N LEU A 186 -9.54 -0.41 -33.89
CA LEU A 186 -9.64 0.66 -32.88
C LEU A 186 -10.35 0.17 -31.61
N LYS A 187 -11.42 -0.61 -31.77
CA LYS A 187 -12.12 -1.22 -30.63
C LYS A 187 -11.21 -2.17 -29.87
N ASP A 188 -10.48 -3.04 -30.56
CA ASP A 188 -9.57 -4.01 -29.93
C ASP A 188 -8.48 -3.28 -29.14
N HIS A 189 -7.89 -2.23 -29.72
CA HIS A 189 -6.91 -1.38 -29.02
C HIS A 189 -7.51 -0.69 -27.79
N LEU A 190 -8.71 -0.12 -27.89
CA LEU A 190 -9.40 0.49 -26.74
C LEU A 190 -9.75 -0.54 -25.66
N GLN A 191 -10.05 -1.79 -26.05
CA GLN A 191 -10.28 -2.88 -25.10
C GLN A 191 -8.99 -3.27 -24.39
N GLU A 192 -7.87 -3.39 -25.09
CA GLU A 192 -6.55 -3.61 -24.50
C GLU A 192 -6.18 -2.48 -23.52
N ASP A 193 -6.35 -1.22 -23.91
CA ASP A 193 -6.10 -0.07 -23.04
C ASP A 193 -7.00 -0.11 -21.80
N SER A 194 -8.28 -0.46 -21.97
CA SER A 194 -9.23 -0.55 -20.85
C SER A 194 -8.79 -1.54 -19.77
N LEU A 195 -8.12 -2.63 -20.17
CA LEU A 195 -7.58 -3.63 -19.24
C LEU A 195 -6.40 -3.08 -18.43
N THR A 196 -5.71 -2.05 -18.91
CA THR A 196 -4.56 -1.45 -18.21
C THR A 196 -4.95 -0.41 -17.16
N PHE A 197 -6.14 0.20 -17.27
CA PHE A 197 -6.56 1.25 -16.34
C PHE A 197 -6.76 0.73 -14.92
N GLN A 198 -7.38 -0.44 -14.74
CA GLN A 198 -7.62 -0.97 -13.39
C GLN A 198 -6.31 -1.26 -12.64
N PRO A 199 -5.32 -1.99 -13.21
CA PRO A 199 -4.02 -2.16 -12.55
C PRO A 199 -3.27 -0.85 -12.25
N GLN A 200 -3.41 0.17 -13.10
CA GLN A 200 -2.81 1.49 -12.84
C GLN A 200 -3.49 2.20 -11.68
N LEU A 201 -4.83 2.16 -11.60
CA LEU A 201 -5.60 2.67 -10.47
C LEU A 201 -5.22 1.93 -9.18
N ASP A 202 -5.18 0.60 -9.20
CA ASP A 202 -4.82 -0.20 -8.04
C ASP A 202 -3.39 0.14 -7.52
N ARG A 203 -2.44 0.38 -8.43
CA ARG A 203 -1.08 0.83 -8.07
C ARG A 203 -1.09 2.21 -7.43
N MET A 204 -1.84 3.16 -7.99
CA MET A 204 -1.96 4.50 -7.42
C MET A 204 -2.66 4.48 -6.06
N GLU A 205 -3.71 3.67 -5.91
CA GLU A 205 -4.41 3.48 -4.63
C GLU A 205 -3.47 2.86 -3.59
N ALA A 206 -2.71 1.82 -3.94
CA ALA A 206 -1.73 1.21 -3.04
C ALA A 206 -0.67 2.22 -2.58
N GLU A 207 -0.17 3.07 -3.49
CA GLU A 207 0.80 4.11 -3.12
C GLU A 207 0.17 5.18 -2.22
N ILE A 208 -1.07 5.60 -2.47
CA ILE A 208 -1.81 6.52 -1.59
C ILE A 208 -1.96 5.92 -0.19
N HIS A 209 -2.31 4.64 -0.08
CA HIS A 209 -2.42 3.95 1.20
C HIS A 209 -1.07 3.90 1.93
N ARG A 210 0.01 3.58 1.20
CA ARG A 210 1.37 3.57 1.74
C ARG A 210 1.79 4.93 2.26
N GLN A 211 1.57 5.99 1.48
CA GLN A 211 1.88 7.38 1.88
C GLN A 211 1.04 7.84 3.07
N THR A 212 -0.24 7.46 3.11
CA THR A 212 -1.12 7.76 4.24
C THR A 212 -0.64 7.09 5.52
N GLN A 213 -0.15 5.84 5.44
CA GLN A 213 0.43 5.16 6.59
C GLN A 213 1.72 5.85 7.06
N VAL A 214 2.63 6.17 6.14
CA VAL A 214 3.87 6.90 6.46
C VAL A 214 3.56 8.26 7.10
N LEU A 215 2.54 8.98 6.63
CA LEU A 215 2.12 10.24 7.24
C LEU A 215 1.60 10.06 8.68
N LYS A 216 0.81 9.00 8.94
CA LYS A 216 0.37 8.68 10.30
C LYS A 216 1.54 8.36 11.22
N ASP A 217 2.48 7.54 10.76
CA ASP A 217 3.67 7.19 11.53
C ASP A 217 4.53 8.43 11.83
N LEU A 218 4.66 9.33 10.85
CA LEU A 218 5.37 10.60 11.03
C LEU A 218 4.65 11.55 12.00
N GLN A 219 3.31 11.57 12.00
CA GLN A 219 2.52 12.33 12.97
C GLN A 219 2.71 11.82 14.39
N ILE A 220 2.77 10.50 14.58
CA ILE A 220 3.07 9.88 15.88
C ILE A 220 4.47 10.28 16.33
N MET A 221 5.48 10.10 15.45
CA MET A 221 6.86 10.49 15.75
C MET A 221 7.00 11.97 16.10
N ASN A 222 6.28 12.85 15.39
CA ASN A 222 6.28 14.28 15.70
C ASN A 222 5.62 14.58 17.05
N SER A 223 4.52 13.90 17.36
CA SER A 223 3.84 14.02 18.66
C SER A 223 4.76 13.57 19.80
N ASP A 224 5.48 12.46 19.64
CA ASP A 224 6.46 11.96 20.59
C ASP A 224 7.65 12.93 20.76
N ALA A 225 8.13 13.51 19.65
CA ALA A 225 9.19 14.53 19.69
C ALA A 225 8.72 15.79 20.45
N HIS A 226 7.48 16.21 20.25
CA HIS A 226 6.88 17.31 21.00
C HIS A 226 6.77 17.02 22.49
N LEU A 227 6.28 15.82 22.86
CA LEU A 227 6.19 15.38 24.26
C LEU A 227 7.57 15.32 24.91
N SER A 228 8.58 14.78 24.21
CA SER A 228 9.96 14.70 24.70
C SER A 228 10.56 16.09 24.91
N LYS A 229 10.34 17.03 23.98
CA LYS A 229 10.77 18.42 24.12
C LYS A 229 10.10 19.10 25.31
N ASP A 230 8.80 18.91 25.48
CA ASP A 230 8.05 19.52 26.58
C ASP A 230 8.47 18.93 27.94
N ALA A 231 8.75 17.62 28.00
CA ALA A 231 9.32 16.97 29.18
C ALA A 231 10.71 17.51 29.52
N ALA A 232 11.61 17.62 28.54
CA ALA A 232 12.94 18.19 28.72
C ALA A 232 12.89 19.66 29.17
N LYS A 233 11.93 20.44 28.65
CA LYS A 233 11.71 21.83 29.06
C LYS A 233 11.20 21.92 30.51
N ALA A 234 10.29 21.03 30.91
CA ALA A 234 9.79 20.97 32.28
C ALA A 234 10.91 20.57 33.26
N GLU A 235 11.75 19.60 32.89
CA GLU A 235 12.91 19.20 33.68
C GLU A 235 13.92 20.35 33.81
N LEU A 236 14.22 21.06 32.72
CA LEU A 236 15.08 22.24 32.75
C LEU A 236 14.55 23.31 33.70
N GLN A 237 13.25 23.62 33.64
CA GLN A 237 12.62 24.59 34.54
C GLN A 237 12.75 24.18 36.01
N LEU A 238 12.53 22.90 36.32
CA LEU A 238 12.67 22.39 37.68
C LEU A 238 14.11 22.49 38.19
N GLN A 239 15.09 22.18 37.34
CA GLN A 239 16.52 22.33 37.66
C GLN A 239 16.90 23.81 37.85
N GLU A 240 16.43 24.72 37.00
CA GLU A 240 16.64 26.16 37.15
C GLU A 240 16.06 26.67 38.48
N GLU A 241 14.82 26.31 38.81
CA GLU A 241 14.18 26.66 40.08
C GLU A 241 14.95 26.11 41.29
N GLN A 242 15.48 24.89 41.19
CA GLN A 242 16.34 24.31 42.23
C GLN A 242 17.62 25.13 42.40
N VAL A 243 18.31 25.46 41.32
CA VAL A 243 19.54 26.29 41.36
C VAL A 243 19.24 27.68 41.94
N TYR A 244 18.11 28.29 41.59
CA TYR A 244 17.68 29.56 42.17
C TYR A 244 17.41 29.46 43.68
N ARG A 245 16.75 28.37 44.13
CA ARG A 245 16.51 28.11 45.56
C ARG A 245 17.83 27.93 46.31
N GLU A 246 18.73 27.08 45.81
CA GLU A 246 20.05 26.87 46.41
C GLU A 246 20.86 28.17 46.47
N ARG A 247 20.83 28.99 45.40
CA ARG A 247 21.50 30.29 45.39
C ARG A 247 20.96 31.22 46.48
N ARG A 248 19.63 31.31 46.63
CA ARG A 248 18.98 32.10 47.70
C ARG A 248 19.37 31.60 49.09
N GLU A 249 19.44 30.29 49.29
CA GLU A 249 19.86 29.71 50.56
C GLU A 249 21.33 30.00 50.87
N ARG A 250 22.22 29.83 49.89
CA ARG A 250 23.64 30.21 50.00
C ARG A 250 23.81 31.68 50.33
N GLU A 251 23.03 32.57 49.70
CA GLU A 251 23.05 34.00 49.98
C GLU A 251 22.56 34.33 51.40
N LYS A 252 21.50 33.66 51.88
CA LYS A 252 21.05 33.78 53.28
C LYS A 252 22.14 33.34 54.26
N ILE A 253 22.81 32.22 53.99
CA ILE A 253 23.90 31.70 54.83
C ILE A 253 25.09 32.68 54.82
N LEU A 254 25.51 33.15 53.65
CA LEU A 254 26.57 34.15 53.52
C LEU A 254 26.24 35.45 54.25
N SER A 255 24.99 35.92 54.17
CA SER A 255 24.54 37.11 54.91
C SER A 255 24.61 36.90 56.42
N ARG A 256 24.22 35.72 56.94
CA ARG A 256 24.37 35.38 58.37
C ARG A 256 25.83 35.40 58.81
N TYR A 257 26.73 34.78 58.04
CA TYR A 257 28.16 34.78 58.35
C TYR A 257 28.79 36.18 58.29
N LYS A 258 28.39 37.02 57.30
CA LYS A 258 28.83 38.42 57.23
C LYS A 258 28.41 39.20 58.48
N LYS A 259 27.15 39.08 58.90
CA LYS A 259 26.66 39.71 60.15
C LYS A 259 27.44 39.25 61.37
N GLN A 260 27.67 37.95 61.52
CA GLN A 260 28.45 37.41 62.64
C GLN A 260 29.90 37.91 62.63
N ALA A 261 30.52 38.03 61.46
CA ALA A 261 31.86 38.58 61.31
C ALA A 261 31.90 40.08 61.66
N GLU A 262 30.93 40.87 61.18
CA GLU A 262 30.77 42.28 61.53
C GLU A 262 30.55 42.47 63.04
N GLU A 263 29.74 41.64 63.67
CA GLU A 263 29.52 41.64 65.12
C GLU A 263 30.81 41.32 65.90
N ARG A 264 31.58 40.31 65.46
CA ARG A 264 32.89 39.97 66.06
C ARG A 264 33.89 41.13 65.91
N ILE A 265 33.93 41.78 64.75
CA ILE A 265 34.78 42.96 64.53
C ILE A 265 34.34 44.11 65.44
N ALA A 266 33.04 44.39 65.53
CA ALA A 266 32.50 45.42 66.41
C ALA A 266 32.76 45.14 67.90
N GLN A 267 32.68 43.86 68.34
CA GLN A 267 33.05 43.44 69.69
C GLN A 267 34.55 43.60 69.94
N ALA A 268 35.41 43.20 69.00
CA ALA A 268 36.85 43.39 69.10
C ALA A 268 37.24 44.87 69.16
N GLU A 269 36.58 45.73 68.38
CA GLU A 269 36.74 47.19 68.49
C GLU A 269 36.29 47.73 69.85
N ARG A 270 35.16 47.25 70.39
CA ARG A 270 34.69 47.63 71.73
C ARG A 270 35.65 47.17 72.84
N MET A 271 36.22 45.98 72.72
CA MET A 271 37.23 45.47 73.65
C MET A 271 38.54 46.27 73.56
N LYS A 272 38.98 46.67 72.37
CA LYS A 272 40.12 47.59 72.19
C LYS A 272 39.87 49.00 72.75
N ARG A 273 38.60 49.42 72.85
CA ARG A 273 38.19 50.71 73.44
C ARG A 273 37.93 50.67 74.96
N ARG A 274 38.02 49.50 75.62
CA ARG A 274 37.96 49.40 77.10
C ARG A 274 39.36 49.43 77.71
N PRO A 275 39.69 50.36 78.64
CA PRO A 275 40.94 50.32 79.40
C PRO A 275 40.98 49.08 80.30
N GLN A 276 42.10 48.34 80.28
CA GLN A 276 42.39 47.20 81.15
C GLN A 276 42.38 47.64 82.62
N TRP A 277 41.30 47.37 83.35
CA TRP A 277 41.25 47.48 84.81
C TRP A 277 40.66 46.20 85.41
N ALA A 278 41.46 45.60 86.29
CA ALA A 278 41.13 44.69 87.39
C ALA A 278 40.89 43.19 87.14
N ALA A 279 41.75 42.37 87.76
CA ALA A 279 41.46 41.34 88.79
C ALA A 279 42.56 40.25 88.72
N MET A 280 43.53 40.04 89.62
CA MET A 280 43.69 40.26 91.07
C MET A 280 42.56 39.65 91.92
N HIS A 281 42.86 38.43 92.39
CA HIS A 281 42.43 37.71 93.60
C HIS A 281 40.92 37.59 93.93
N PRO A 282 40.55 36.39 94.41
CA PRO A 282 39.82 36.30 95.66
C PRO A 282 40.58 35.40 96.64
N ASP A 283 40.82 35.94 97.83
CA ASP A 283 41.05 35.17 99.03
C ASP A 283 39.91 35.47 100.02
N GLU A 284 39.74 34.54 100.94
CA GLU A 284 39.11 34.67 102.27
C GLU A 284 37.62 34.39 102.49
N LEU A 285 37.42 33.19 103.09
CA LEU A 285 36.90 32.96 104.46
C LEU A 285 35.38 32.74 104.70
N SER A 286 35.11 31.56 105.28
CA SER A 286 34.57 31.36 106.65
C SER A 286 33.31 30.50 106.79
N SER A 287 33.32 29.76 107.90
CA SER A 287 32.20 29.27 108.72
C SER A 287 31.68 27.87 108.40
N GLU A 288 31.36 26.97 109.33
CA GLU A 288 31.52 26.87 110.80
C GLU A 288 31.01 25.49 111.25
N ALA A 289 31.36 25.09 112.48
CA ALA A 289 30.61 24.21 113.38
C ALA A 289 30.58 22.68 113.14
N GLN A 290 31.39 22.02 113.97
CA GLN A 290 31.22 20.64 114.45
C GLN A 290 29.90 20.42 115.18
N ARG A 291 29.25 19.27 114.94
CA ARG A 291 28.56 18.47 115.98
C ARG A 291 28.21 17.08 115.47
N SER A 292 28.88 16.07 116.01
CA SER A 292 28.58 14.64 115.85
C SER A 292 28.04 14.07 117.16
N GLY A 293 27.02 13.20 117.07
CA GLY A 293 26.46 12.49 118.20
C GLY A 293 25.39 11.48 117.77
N ASN A 294 25.83 10.23 117.58
CA ASN A 294 25.05 8.96 117.53
C ASN A 294 24.08 8.72 116.35
N ALA A 295 24.60 8.23 115.22
CA ALA A 295 23.89 7.38 114.24
C ALA A 295 24.87 6.79 113.20
N VAL A 296 25.90 6.03 113.58
CA VAL A 296 27.03 5.74 112.67
C VAL A 296 26.67 4.85 111.48
N GLU A 297 25.75 3.88 111.60
CA GLU A 297 25.36 3.04 110.43
C GLU A 297 24.28 3.70 109.53
N GLU A 298 23.38 4.49 110.11
CA GLU A 298 22.34 5.20 109.34
C GLU A 298 22.92 6.46 108.65
N VAL A 299 23.89 7.14 109.27
CA VAL A 299 24.58 8.31 108.70
C VAL A 299 25.57 7.91 107.61
N GLU A 300 26.26 6.77 107.72
CA GLU A 300 27.09 6.28 106.61
C GLU A 300 26.22 5.93 105.40
N ALA A 301 25.09 5.24 105.58
CA ALA A 301 24.15 4.97 104.50
C ALA A 301 23.59 6.28 103.89
N ILE A 302 23.15 7.24 104.72
CA ILE A 302 22.66 8.54 104.26
C ILE A 302 23.76 9.33 103.53
N SER A 303 25.00 9.30 104.01
CA SER A 303 26.16 9.95 103.36
C SER A 303 26.45 9.32 102.00
N THR A 304 26.42 7.99 101.88
CA THR A 304 26.60 7.33 100.57
C THR A 304 25.46 7.64 99.60
N PHE A 305 24.22 7.75 100.09
CA PHE A 305 23.09 8.15 99.27
C PHE A 305 23.18 9.63 98.86
N GLU A 306 23.62 10.54 99.75
CA GLU A 306 23.87 11.95 99.42
C GLU A 306 24.99 12.13 98.41
N GLU A 307 26.09 11.39 98.53
CA GLU A 307 27.19 11.40 97.55
C GLU A 307 26.73 10.90 96.18
N ALA A 308 25.99 9.79 96.13
CA ALA A 308 25.40 9.29 94.88
C ALA A 308 24.40 10.29 94.28
N PHE A 309 23.61 10.96 95.12
CA PHE A 309 22.65 11.97 94.66
C PHE A 309 23.34 13.22 94.12
N GLN A 310 24.43 13.65 94.75
CA GLN A 310 25.25 14.77 94.30
C GLN A 310 25.92 14.46 92.96
N GLN A 311 26.44 13.24 92.77
CA GLN A 311 26.96 12.79 91.48
C GLN A 311 25.88 12.79 90.38
N ILE A 312 24.66 12.37 90.70
CA ILE A 312 23.53 12.41 89.75
C ILE A 312 23.14 13.86 89.43
N LYS A 313 23.10 14.76 90.43
CA LYS A 313 22.84 16.20 90.23
C LYS A 313 23.90 16.84 89.32
N GLU A 314 25.16 16.51 89.54
CA GLU A 314 26.29 17.02 88.72
C GLU A 314 26.25 16.48 87.30
N ALA A 315 25.94 15.18 87.12
CA ALA A 315 25.85 14.55 85.79
C ALA A 315 24.61 15.00 84.99
N THR A 316 23.50 15.27 85.68
CA THR A 316 22.24 15.71 85.04
C THR A 316 22.11 17.23 84.94
N GLY A 317 22.90 17.99 85.72
CA GLY A 317 22.87 19.46 85.77
C GLY A 317 21.62 20.04 86.44
N VAL A 318 20.92 19.24 87.26
CA VAL A 318 19.62 19.58 87.87
C VAL A 318 19.79 19.80 89.38
N THR A 319 19.14 20.83 89.93
CA THR A 319 19.28 21.23 91.34
C THR A 319 18.26 20.58 92.28
N ASP A 320 17.04 20.28 91.79
CA ASP A 320 15.96 19.66 92.57
C ASP A 320 15.81 18.16 92.29
N SER A 321 15.58 17.39 93.36
CA SER A 321 15.43 15.93 93.31
C SER A 321 14.22 15.47 92.48
N ARG A 322 13.15 16.29 92.43
CA ARG A 322 11.94 15.97 91.66
C ARG A 322 12.16 16.15 90.16
N GLU A 323 12.88 17.18 89.76
CA GLU A 323 13.23 17.45 88.36
C GLU A 323 14.11 16.35 87.75
N ILE A 324 14.96 15.71 88.56
CA ILE A 324 15.73 14.53 88.14
C ILE A 324 14.78 13.38 87.79
N VAL A 325 13.79 13.10 88.64
CA VAL A 325 12.81 12.03 88.41
C VAL A 325 12.00 12.29 87.14
N ASP A 326 11.53 13.52 86.94
CA ASP A 326 10.76 13.90 85.73
C ASP A 326 11.60 13.79 84.45
N ARG A 327 12.88 14.19 84.51
CA ARG A 327 13.84 14.00 83.40
C ARG A 327 14.05 12.52 83.08
N PHE A 328 14.23 11.67 84.08
CA PHE A 328 14.38 10.22 83.89
C PHE A 328 13.13 9.58 83.28
N ILE A 329 11.94 9.97 83.74
CA ILE A 329 10.68 9.48 83.18
C ILE A 329 10.53 9.91 81.71
N SER A 330 10.71 11.20 81.41
CA SER A 330 10.61 11.72 80.03
C SER A 330 11.67 11.14 79.09
N GLN A 331 12.87 10.87 79.59
CA GLN A 331 13.93 10.20 78.84
C GLN A 331 13.58 8.74 78.57
N GLY A 332 12.98 8.04 79.54
CA GLY A 332 12.46 6.69 79.38
C GLY A 332 11.36 6.62 78.33
N GLU A 333 10.39 7.54 78.36
CA GLU A 333 9.33 7.65 77.35
C GLU A 333 9.91 7.95 75.95
N THR A 334 10.91 8.82 75.86
CA THR A 334 11.59 9.14 74.60
C THR A 334 12.35 7.93 74.06
N GLN A 335 13.02 7.17 74.93
CA GLN A 335 13.71 5.93 74.56
C GLN A 335 12.70 4.89 74.03
N GLU A 336 11.59 4.66 74.74
CA GLU A 336 10.56 3.72 74.32
C GLU A 336 9.97 4.11 72.96
N HIS A 337 9.74 5.42 72.73
CA HIS A 337 9.27 5.93 71.45
C HIS A 337 10.28 5.70 70.31
N LEU A 338 11.57 5.95 70.56
CA LEU A 338 12.64 5.70 69.57
C LEU A 338 12.81 4.21 69.27
N GLU A 339 12.67 3.34 70.27
CA GLU A 339 12.70 1.89 70.10
C GLU A 339 11.51 1.40 69.25
N LYS A 340 10.31 1.93 69.48
CA LYS A 340 9.13 1.66 68.63
C LYS A 340 9.36 2.12 67.19
N MET A 341 9.83 3.34 66.98
CA MET A 341 10.15 3.85 65.64
C MET A 341 11.24 3.03 64.94
N LYS A 342 12.26 2.58 65.69
CA LYS A 342 13.30 1.69 65.15
C LYS A 342 12.69 0.36 64.70
N ALA A 343 11.86 -0.26 65.54
CA ALA A 343 11.19 -1.52 65.20
C ALA A 343 10.24 -1.37 64.00
N GLU A 344 9.52 -0.25 63.89
CA GLU A 344 8.69 0.06 62.73
C GLU A 344 9.50 0.25 61.45
N ASN A 345 10.60 1.00 61.51
CA ASN A 345 11.50 1.18 60.38
C ASN A 345 12.17 -0.13 59.94
N GLU A 346 12.59 -0.97 60.89
CA GLU A 346 13.14 -2.30 60.59
C GLU A 346 12.10 -3.19 59.89
N ARG A 347 10.84 -3.16 60.34
CA ARG A 347 9.74 -3.89 59.70
C ARG A 347 9.47 -3.39 58.28
N MET A 348 9.38 -2.07 58.09
CA MET A 348 9.20 -1.49 56.74
C MET A 348 10.37 -1.83 55.82
N LEU A 349 11.60 -1.81 56.34
CA LEU A 349 12.79 -2.14 55.55
C LEU A 349 12.79 -3.62 55.11
N LEU A 350 12.32 -4.54 55.95
CA LEU A 350 12.13 -5.94 55.58
C LEU A 350 11.06 -6.10 54.50
N GLN A 351 9.90 -5.45 54.66
CA GLN A 351 8.82 -5.47 53.65
C GLN A 351 9.31 -4.94 52.30
N LEU A 352 9.98 -3.78 52.28
CA LEU A 352 10.53 -3.20 51.06
C LEU A 352 11.61 -4.10 50.41
N LYS A 353 12.40 -4.82 51.22
CA LYS A 353 13.38 -5.79 50.69
C LYS A 353 12.69 -6.99 50.04
N GLU A 354 11.63 -7.51 50.65
CA GLU A 354 10.82 -8.59 50.08
C GLU A 354 10.15 -8.15 48.79
N GLU A 355 9.48 -6.99 48.79
CA GLU A 355 8.86 -6.41 47.59
C GLU A 355 9.89 -6.23 46.47
N ARG A 356 11.07 -5.65 46.77
CA ARG A 356 12.14 -5.51 45.78
C ARG A 356 12.60 -6.87 45.24
N ASN A 357 12.75 -7.89 46.08
CA ASN A 357 13.11 -9.23 45.62
C ASN A 357 12.03 -9.82 44.70
N THR A 358 10.74 -9.70 45.08
CA THR A 358 9.64 -10.22 44.26
C THR A 358 9.55 -9.52 42.91
N LEU A 359 9.68 -8.19 42.86
CA LEU A 359 9.72 -7.42 41.63
C LEU A 359 10.94 -7.77 40.77
N GLN A 360 12.09 -8.04 41.39
CA GLN A 360 13.30 -8.44 40.69
C GLN A 360 13.14 -9.83 40.02
N THR A 361 12.52 -10.79 40.71
CA THR A 361 12.20 -12.10 40.14
C THR A 361 11.20 -11.98 38.98
N GLN A 362 10.11 -11.22 39.16
CA GLN A 362 9.14 -10.96 38.09
C GLN A 362 9.78 -10.31 36.86
N LEU A 363 10.71 -9.37 37.05
CA LEU A 363 11.43 -8.74 35.95
C LEU A 363 12.32 -9.75 35.21
N GLN A 364 13.00 -10.64 35.93
CA GLN A 364 13.80 -11.71 35.33
C GLN A 364 12.91 -12.65 34.51
N ASP A 365 11.80 -13.12 35.09
CA ASP A 365 10.87 -14.01 34.39
C ASP A 365 10.31 -13.37 33.12
N MET A 366 9.91 -12.10 33.19
CA MET A 366 9.45 -11.35 32.02
C MET A 366 10.55 -11.17 30.95
N LYS A 367 11.80 -10.96 31.37
CA LYS A 367 12.93 -10.81 30.45
C LYS A 367 13.20 -12.12 29.71
N TYR A 368 13.23 -13.25 30.42
CA TYR A 368 13.51 -14.56 29.82
C TYR A 368 12.32 -15.13 29.03
N SER A 369 11.07 -14.89 29.48
CA SER A 369 9.86 -15.27 28.70
C SER A 369 9.80 -14.51 27.38
N ARG A 370 10.08 -13.20 27.40
CA ARG A 370 10.07 -12.40 26.18
C ARG A 370 11.16 -12.82 25.19
N GLU A 371 12.36 -13.16 25.69
CA GLU A 371 13.46 -13.59 24.82
C GLU A 371 13.22 -14.97 24.20
N THR A 372 12.59 -15.89 24.95
CA THR A 372 12.19 -17.20 24.42
C THR A 372 11.04 -17.10 23.40
N GLU A 373 10.04 -16.25 23.66
CA GLU A 373 8.96 -15.97 22.71
C GLU A 373 9.48 -15.33 21.41
N LEU A 374 10.39 -14.35 21.52
CA LEU A 374 11.00 -13.70 20.35
C LEU A 374 11.83 -14.69 19.54
N SER A 375 12.62 -15.55 20.19
CA SER A 375 13.41 -16.59 19.52
C SER A 375 12.52 -17.60 18.79
N SER A 376 11.44 -18.06 19.45
CA SER A 376 10.47 -18.97 18.84
C SER A 376 9.74 -18.32 17.66
N SER A 377 9.31 -17.07 17.81
CA SER A 377 8.68 -16.32 16.71
C SER A 377 9.64 -16.12 15.54
N GLN A 378 10.93 -15.86 15.80
CA GLN A 378 11.93 -15.69 14.75
C GLN A 378 12.20 -17.01 14.01
N GLN A 379 12.24 -18.15 14.70
CA GLN A 379 12.36 -19.47 14.08
C GLN A 379 11.14 -19.78 13.20
N MET A 380 9.93 -19.51 13.69
CA MET A 380 8.70 -19.69 12.90
C MET A 380 8.69 -18.81 11.64
N LEU A 381 9.16 -17.57 11.73
CA LEU A 381 9.28 -16.70 10.56
C LEU A 381 10.29 -17.24 9.55
N GLN A 382 11.46 -17.68 9.99
CA GLN A 382 12.46 -18.30 9.10
C GLN A 382 11.94 -19.57 8.43
N ASP A 383 11.16 -20.38 9.14
CA ASP A 383 10.51 -21.56 8.57
C ASP A 383 9.46 -21.21 7.53
N CYS A 384 8.62 -20.19 7.79
CA CYS A 384 7.67 -19.67 6.82
C CYS A 384 8.37 -19.09 5.58
N GLU A 385 9.45 -18.33 5.75
CA GLU A 385 10.26 -17.79 4.64
C GLU A 385 10.86 -18.91 3.79
N ARG A 386 11.40 -19.96 4.43
CA ARG A 386 11.94 -21.14 3.75
C ARG A 386 10.86 -21.87 2.94
N LEU A 387 9.68 -22.09 3.51
CA LEU A 387 8.55 -22.71 2.80
C LEU A 387 8.09 -21.85 1.62
N LEU A 388 8.02 -20.53 1.82
CA LEU A 388 7.67 -19.60 0.74
C LEU A 388 8.68 -19.67 -0.40
N GLN A 389 9.98 -19.69 -0.12
CA GLN A 389 11.02 -19.83 -1.13
C GLN A 389 10.92 -21.17 -1.89
N GLN A 390 10.63 -22.27 -1.18
CA GLN A 390 10.43 -23.58 -1.82
C GLN A 390 9.21 -23.58 -2.75
N GLU A 391 8.10 -23.01 -2.33
CA GLU A 391 6.89 -22.92 -3.16
C GLU A 391 7.09 -21.96 -4.35
N GLN A 392 7.87 -20.89 -4.19
CA GLN A 392 8.24 -20.00 -5.29
C GLN A 392 9.08 -20.73 -6.34
N LEU A 393 10.13 -21.45 -5.93
CA LEU A 393 10.95 -22.26 -6.83
C LEU A 393 10.12 -23.32 -7.55
N ARG A 394 9.20 -23.97 -6.83
CA ARG A 394 8.26 -24.94 -7.41
C ARG A 394 7.34 -24.28 -8.44
N ARG A 395 6.79 -23.09 -8.14
CA ARG A 395 5.96 -22.31 -9.06
C ARG A 395 6.71 -21.96 -10.33
N ASP A 396 7.96 -21.51 -10.21
CA ASP A 396 8.80 -21.16 -11.36
C ASP A 396 9.14 -22.38 -12.22
N ALA A 397 9.47 -23.51 -11.60
CA ALA A 397 9.70 -24.76 -12.35
C ALA A 397 8.46 -25.24 -13.11
N VAL A 398 7.27 -25.11 -12.52
CA VAL A 398 6.00 -25.45 -13.19
C VAL A 398 5.69 -24.47 -14.31
N LYS A 399 5.94 -23.18 -14.11
CA LYS A 399 5.77 -22.15 -15.14
C LYS A 399 6.67 -22.41 -16.34
N ASP A 400 7.96 -22.67 -16.11
CA ASP A 400 8.89 -23.00 -17.19
C ASP A 400 8.47 -24.27 -17.95
N ARG A 401 7.91 -25.27 -17.25
CA ARG A 401 7.37 -26.47 -17.89
C ARG A 401 6.14 -26.13 -18.74
N LEU A 402 5.24 -25.29 -18.25
CA LEU A 402 4.08 -24.83 -19.01
C LEU A 402 4.48 -24.03 -20.25
N ASP A 403 5.44 -23.13 -20.12
CA ASP A 403 5.94 -22.32 -21.25
C ASP A 403 6.56 -23.22 -22.33
N ARG A 404 7.35 -24.23 -21.92
CA ARG A 404 7.87 -25.25 -22.85
C ARG A 404 6.76 -26.03 -23.54
N LEU A 405 5.76 -26.52 -22.80
CA LEU A 405 4.63 -27.26 -23.38
C LEU A 405 3.81 -26.40 -24.33
N THR A 406 3.58 -25.13 -23.99
CA THR A 406 2.84 -24.17 -24.82
C THR A 406 3.60 -23.89 -26.12
N HIS A 407 4.92 -23.71 -26.05
CA HIS A 407 5.75 -23.55 -27.24
C HIS A 407 5.70 -24.79 -28.15
N THR A 408 5.79 -25.99 -27.58
CA THR A 408 5.64 -27.24 -28.34
C THR A 408 4.25 -27.35 -28.97
N LEU A 409 3.19 -27.05 -28.23
CA LEU A 409 1.81 -27.08 -28.72
C LEU A 409 1.62 -26.10 -29.89
N ASN A 410 2.10 -24.87 -29.77
CA ASN A 410 2.02 -23.88 -30.84
C ASN A 410 2.81 -24.31 -32.08
N THR A 411 3.98 -24.92 -31.89
CA THR A 411 4.76 -25.49 -33.00
C THR A 411 4.00 -26.60 -33.71
N VAL A 412 3.35 -27.50 -32.97
CA VAL A 412 2.51 -28.57 -33.53
C VAL A 412 1.30 -27.98 -34.26
N LYS A 413 0.59 -27.03 -33.66
CA LYS A 413 -0.55 -26.33 -34.31
C LYS A 413 -0.13 -25.70 -35.64
N ALA A 414 0.98 -24.97 -35.66
CA ALA A 414 1.51 -24.38 -36.88
C ALA A 414 1.90 -25.44 -37.92
N GLY A 415 2.53 -26.54 -37.51
CA GLY A 415 2.88 -27.65 -38.40
C GLY A 415 1.66 -28.36 -39.00
N VAL A 416 0.61 -28.58 -38.20
CA VAL A 416 -0.66 -29.16 -38.66
C VAL A 416 -1.35 -28.23 -39.66
N GLN A 417 -1.34 -26.92 -39.41
CA GLN A 417 -1.93 -25.94 -40.32
C GLN A 417 -1.17 -25.90 -41.65
N GLN A 418 0.16 -25.86 -41.61
CA GLN A 418 1.00 -25.95 -42.82
C GLN A 418 0.76 -27.25 -43.59
N LEU A 419 0.60 -28.38 -42.89
CA LEU A 419 0.29 -29.66 -43.52
C LEU A 419 -1.08 -29.63 -44.20
N SER A 420 -2.10 -29.10 -43.52
CA SER A 420 -3.44 -28.90 -44.08
C SER A 420 -3.41 -28.03 -45.34
N ASP A 421 -2.68 -26.92 -45.32
CA ASP A 421 -2.53 -26.01 -46.47
C ASP A 421 -1.90 -26.73 -47.67
N LYS A 422 -0.87 -27.56 -47.45
CA LYS A 422 -0.24 -28.36 -48.51
C LYS A 422 -1.18 -29.41 -49.08
N LEU A 423 -2.06 -29.98 -48.26
CA LEU A 423 -3.01 -31.02 -48.65
C LEU A 423 -4.37 -30.44 -49.12
N GLN A 424 -4.51 -29.11 -49.28
CA GLN A 424 -5.79 -28.50 -49.67
C GLN A 424 -6.32 -28.99 -51.03
N HIS A 425 -5.43 -29.41 -51.91
CA HIS A 425 -5.75 -29.81 -53.28
C HIS A 425 -6.27 -31.25 -53.41
N ILE A 426 -6.18 -32.06 -52.35
CA ILE A 426 -6.70 -33.43 -52.32
C ILE A 426 -8.17 -33.39 -51.89
N PRO A 427 -9.12 -33.72 -52.77
CA PRO A 427 -10.54 -33.60 -52.47
C PRO A 427 -10.99 -34.71 -51.51
N LEU A 428 -11.51 -34.35 -50.33
CA LEU A 428 -12.29 -35.25 -49.48
C LEU A 428 -13.77 -35.19 -49.85
N MET A 429 -14.43 -36.34 -49.90
CA MET A 429 -15.89 -36.44 -49.90
C MET A 429 -16.41 -35.78 -48.61
N LYS A 430 -17.12 -34.66 -48.77
CA LYS A 430 -17.52 -33.74 -47.69
C LYS A 430 -18.44 -34.41 -46.65
N GLY A 431 -17.98 -34.53 -45.41
CA GLY A 431 -18.84 -34.49 -44.23
C GLY A 431 -19.18 -33.04 -43.85
N PRO A 432 -20.22 -32.78 -43.03
CA PRO A 432 -20.61 -31.42 -42.65
C PRO A 432 -19.47 -30.74 -41.87
N THR A 433 -18.88 -29.70 -42.46
CA THR A 433 -17.89 -28.84 -41.81
C THR A 433 -18.57 -28.07 -40.68
N SER A 434 -18.39 -28.53 -39.45
CA SER A 434 -18.73 -27.72 -38.27
C SER A 434 -17.82 -26.51 -38.25
N GLN A 435 -18.38 -25.32 -38.34
CA GLN A 435 -17.65 -24.06 -38.21
C GLN A 435 -17.24 -23.88 -36.76
N LEU A 436 -16.11 -24.50 -36.37
CA LEU A 436 -15.47 -24.27 -35.09
C LEU A 436 -14.55 -23.04 -35.18
N HIS A 437 -14.33 -22.41 -34.03
CA HIS A 437 -13.55 -21.18 -33.93
C HIS A 437 -12.07 -21.44 -34.31
N PRO A 438 -11.42 -20.57 -35.12
CA PRO A 438 -10.06 -20.74 -35.67
C PRO A 438 -8.98 -21.14 -34.65
N ASP A 439 -9.13 -20.75 -33.39
CA ASP A 439 -8.19 -21.02 -32.30
C ASP A 439 -8.55 -22.23 -31.40
N SER A 440 -9.64 -22.95 -31.69
CA SER A 440 -10.06 -24.09 -30.86
C SER A 440 -9.10 -25.27 -31.00
N GLU A 441 -8.76 -25.92 -29.88
CA GLU A 441 -7.95 -27.15 -29.87
C GLU A 441 -8.65 -28.28 -30.64
N GLU A 442 -9.98 -28.29 -30.64
CA GLU A 442 -10.80 -29.25 -31.40
C GLU A 442 -10.62 -29.08 -32.91
N GLN A 443 -10.40 -27.87 -33.40
CA GLN A 443 -10.12 -27.63 -34.81
C GLN A 443 -8.74 -28.16 -35.21
N THR A 444 -7.73 -28.06 -34.33
CA THR A 444 -6.41 -28.63 -34.61
C THR A 444 -6.50 -30.15 -34.75
N LEU A 445 -7.25 -30.81 -33.86
CA LEU A 445 -7.48 -32.26 -33.92
C LEU A 445 -8.26 -32.66 -35.19
N GLN A 446 -9.26 -31.87 -35.58
CA GLN A 446 -9.98 -32.10 -36.83
C GLN A 446 -9.07 -31.96 -38.06
N LEU A 447 -8.23 -30.92 -38.13
CA LEU A 447 -7.25 -30.74 -39.20
C LEU A 447 -6.23 -31.87 -39.25
N MET A 448 -5.81 -32.40 -38.09
CA MET A 448 -4.94 -33.58 -38.03
C MET A 448 -5.64 -34.82 -38.61
N SER A 449 -6.90 -35.05 -38.25
CA SER A 449 -7.67 -36.19 -38.79
C SER A 449 -7.90 -36.05 -40.29
N GLU A 450 -8.24 -34.85 -40.77
CA GLU A 450 -8.40 -34.59 -42.21
C GLU A 450 -7.09 -34.78 -42.96
N ALA A 451 -5.96 -34.33 -42.41
CA ALA A 451 -4.64 -34.55 -42.99
C ALA A 451 -4.28 -36.04 -43.05
N GLU A 452 -4.59 -36.82 -42.01
CA GLU A 452 -4.38 -38.28 -41.98
C GLU A 452 -5.14 -38.98 -43.12
N HIS A 453 -6.43 -38.68 -43.29
CA HIS A 453 -7.25 -39.26 -44.36
C HIS A 453 -6.70 -38.88 -45.75
N LYS A 454 -6.30 -37.61 -45.94
CA LYS A 454 -5.69 -37.15 -47.20
C LYS A 454 -4.37 -37.84 -47.51
N LEU A 455 -3.52 -38.03 -46.50
CA LEU A 455 -2.24 -38.73 -46.65
C LEU A 455 -2.43 -40.22 -46.94
N MET A 456 -3.44 -40.85 -46.37
CA MET A 456 -3.80 -42.23 -46.69
C MET A 456 -4.26 -42.40 -48.13
N LEU A 457 -5.12 -41.50 -48.63
CA LEU A 457 -5.51 -41.47 -50.05
C LEU A 457 -4.29 -41.26 -50.96
N LEU A 458 -3.42 -40.30 -50.64
CA LEU A 458 -2.20 -40.06 -51.40
C LEU A 458 -1.28 -41.28 -51.42
N LYS A 459 -1.17 -42.00 -50.29
CA LYS A 459 -0.39 -43.23 -50.19
C LYS A 459 -0.94 -44.33 -51.07
N GLU A 460 -2.26 -44.51 -51.12
CA GLU A 460 -2.93 -45.47 -52.03
C GLU A 460 -2.71 -45.09 -53.50
N GLU A 461 -2.83 -43.81 -53.85
CA GLU A 461 -2.60 -43.33 -55.23
C GLU A 461 -1.16 -43.49 -55.70
N LEU A 462 -0.19 -43.42 -54.78
CA LEU A 462 1.23 -43.61 -55.07
C LEU A 462 1.66 -45.08 -54.99
N GLN A 463 0.82 -45.97 -54.44
CA GLN A 463 1.15 -47.37 -54.30
C GLN A 463 1.23 -48.06 -55.67
N GLY A 464 2.40 -48.63 -55.98
CA GLY A 464 2.66 -49.30 -57.26
C GLY A 464 3.22 -48.41 -58.36
N LYS A 465 3.45 -47.12 -58.09
CA LYS A 465 4.16 -46.20 -58.99
C LYS A 465 5.64 -46.10 -58.62
N ASP A 466 6.53 -46.04 -59.61
CA ASP A 466 7.95 -45.78 -59.36
C ASP A 466 8.20 -44.27 -59.16
N LEU A 467 8.47 -43.90 -57.91
CA LEU A 467 8.71 -42.53 -57.49
C LEU A 467 9.93 -41.90 -58.18
N ALA A 468 10.95 -42.71 -58.52
CA ALA A 468 12.14 -42.22 -59.20
C ALA A 468 11.85 -41.77 -60.64
N THR A 469 10.97 -42.48 -61.33
CA THR A 469 10.51 -42.12 -62.67
C THR A 469 9.63 -40.86 -62.65
N ILE A 470 8.69 -40.75 -61.69
CA ILE A 470 7.82 -39.57 -61.55
C ILE A 470 8.61 -38.30 -61.20
N LEU A 471 9.59 -38.40 -60.30
CA LEU A 471 10.43 -37.25 -59.95
C LEU A 471 11.26 -36.78 -61.15
N LYS A 472 11.72 -37.70 -61.99
CA LYS A 472 12.46 -37.37 -63.22
C LYS A 472 11.56 -36.70 -64.28
N GLU A 473 10.31 -37.14 -64.43
CA GLU A 473 9.30 -36.49 -65.29
C GLU A 473 8.92 -35.08 -64.77
N MET A 474 9.01 -34.84 -63.45
CA MET A 474 8.78 -33.51 -62.88
C MET A 474 9.94 -32.53 -63.11
N GLU A 475 11.16 -33.05 -63.34
CA GLU A 475 12.36 -32.26 -63.67
C GLU A 475 12.44 -31.89 -65.16
N GLU A 476 11.66 -32.55 -66.03
CA GLU A 476 11.57 -32.22 -67.45
C GLU A 476 10.87 -30.87 -67.66
N GLU A 477 11.45 -29.98 -68.49
CA GLU A 477 11.00 -28.59 -68.69
C GLU A 477 9.52 -28.44 -69.13
N GLU A 478 8.93 -29.48 -69.71
CA GLU A 478 7.52 -29.53 -70.09
C GLU A 478 6.57 -29.48 -68.90
N PHE A 479 6.98 -29.98 -67.73
CA PHE A 479 6.17 -29.98 -66.52
C PHE A 479 6.03 -28.56 -65.91
N PRO A 480 7.10 -27.79 -65.69
CA PRO A 480 7.03 -26.36 -65.34
C PRO A 480 6.19 -25.53 -66.32
N ALA A 481 6.29 -25.78 -67.63
CA ALA A 481 5.51 -25.09 -68.66
C ALA A 481 4.01 -25.42 -68.58
N ARG A 482 3.66 -26.68 -68.32
CA ARG A 482 2.27 -27.12 -68.10
C ARG A 482 1.65 -26.50 -66.85
N ILE A 483 2.43 -26.34 -65.78
CA ILE A 483 2.00 -25.68 -64.56
C ILE A 483 1.89 -24.17 -64.78
N ALA A 484 2.85 -23.56 -65.49
CA ALA A 484 2.83 -22.14 -65.88
C ALA A 484 1.53 -21.75 -66.61
N GLY A 485 1.04 -22.60 -67.51
CA GLY A 485 -0.21 -22.38 -68.25
C GLY A 485 -1.51 -22.48 -67.44
N LYS A 486 -1.45 -22.96 -66.19
CA LYS A 486 -2.62 -23.11 -65.30
C LYS A 486 -2.67 -22.08 -64.15
N LEU A 487 -1.79 -21.07 -64.17
CA LEU A 487 -1.78 -20.03 -63.13
C LEU A 487 -2.84 -18.94 -63.38
N PRO A 488 -3.45 -18.37 -62.31
CA PRO A 488 -4.42 -17.29 -62.44
C PRO A 488 -3.83 -16.01 -63.06
N GLN A 489 -4.64 -15.29 -63.85
CA GLN A 489 -4.22 -14.14 -64.66
C GLN A 489 -3.70 -12.92 -63.86
N TYR A 490 -3.93 -12.86 -62.55
CA TYR A 490 -3.45 -11.78 -61.68
C TYR A 490 -2.04 -11.99 -61.13
N ASN A 491 -1.37 -13.10 -61.47
CA ASN A 491 0.03 -13.32 -61.10
C ASN A 491 0.97 -12.51 -62.03
N THR A 492 1.31 -11.29 -61.62
CA THR A 492 2.44 -10.54 -62.19
C THR A 492 3.75 -11.13 -61.70
N ARG A 493 4.31 -12.06 -62.47
CA ARG A 493 5.64 -12.64 -62.21
C ARG A 493 6.70 -11.56 -62.46
N ILE A 494 7.46 -11.19 -61.44
CA ILE A 494 8.68 -10.41 -61.61
C ILE A 494 9.68 -11.31 -62.33
N GLN A 495 10.04 -10.97 -63.58
CA GLN A 495 11.16 -11.63 -64.25
C GLN A 495 12.44 -11.17 -63.58
N LEU A 496 12.97 -11.98 -62.67
CA LEU A 496 14.36 -11.86 -62.26
C LEU A 496 15.18 -12.23 -63.49
N HIS A 497 16.02 -11.30 -63.98
CA HIS A 497 16.97 -11.62 -65.03
C HIS A 497 17.76 -12.84 -64.59
N GLU A 498 17.73 -13.90 -65.40
CA GLU A 498 18.62 -15.03 -65.23
C GLU A 498 20.04 -14.48 -65.21
N ALA A 499 20.72 -14.65 -64.07
CA ALA A 499 22.14 -14.42 -64.00
C ALA A 499 22.78 -15.38 -65.01
N GLN A 500 23.07 -14.87 -66.22
CA GLN A 500 23.93 -15.53 -67.18
C GLN A 500 25.15 -16.03 -66.40
N LYS A 501 25.37 -17.34 -66.42
CA LYS A 501 26.65 -17.91 -66.03
C LYS A 501 27.70 -17.20 -66.87
N GLN A 502 28.47 -16.36 -66.21
CA GLN A 502 29.59 -15.64 -66.78
C GLN A 502 30.66 -16.71 -67.07
N ASP A 503 30.63 -17.26 -68.28
CA ASP A 503 31.79 -17.92 -68.84
C ASP A 503 32.87 -16.85 -68.99
N SER A 504 33.91 -17.03 -68.19
CA SER A 504 35.17 -16.33 -68.25
C SER A 504 35.76 -16.36 -69.67
N PHE A 505 36.40 -15.24 -70.05
CA PHE A 505 37.12 -14.92 -71.29
C PHE A 505 36.28 -14.23 -72.39
N ASP A 506 36.17 -12.90 -72.33
CA ASP A 506 36.85 -12.04 -73.31
C ASP A 506 36.93 -10.58 -72.83
N ASP A 507 37.94 -9.89 -73.34
CA ASP A 507 38.47 -8.59 -72.92
C ASP A 507 37.56 -7.37 -73.23
N GLU A 508 37.83 -6.30 -72.47
CA GLU A 508 37.62 -4.86 -72.75
C GLU A 508 36.33 -4.43 -73.49
N ASP A 509 35.41 -3.77 -72.76
CA ASP A 509 35.11 -2.38 -73.12
C ASP A 509 34.45 -1.60 -71.98
N ASP A 510 34.93 -0.36 -71.86
CA ASP A 510 34.56 0.69 -70.94
C ASP A 510 33.13 1.18 -71.20
N SER A 511 32.23 0.97 -70.25
CA SER A 511 30.96 1.70 -70.19
C SER A 511 30.67 2.04 -68.74
N GLY A 512 31.14 3.23 -68.35
CA GLY A 512 30.62 3.91 -67.18
C GLY A 512 29.15 4.28 -67.39
N ASP A 513 28.30 3.84 -66.48
CA ASP A 513 27.26 4.72 -65.97
C ASP A 513 26.94 4.39 -64.51
N ASP A 514 26.77 5.45 -63.74
CA ASP A 514 26.68 5.53 -62.29
C ASP A 514 25.28 5.09 -61.81
N GLU A 515 25.10 3.80 -61.53
CA GLU A 515 24.00 3.29 -60.70
C GLU A 515 24.53 2.80 -59.36
N GLY A 516 24.57 3.74 -58.40
CA GLY A 516 24.56 3.56 -56.95
C GLY A 516 25.07 2.23 -56.39
N ASP A 517 26.27 2.28 -55.79
CA ASP A 517 26.90 1.25 -54.95
C ASP A 517 25.92 0.62 -53.92
N ILE A 518 25.13 -0.37 -54.35
CA ILE A 518 24.42 -1.27 -53.44
C ILE A 518 25.47 -2.27 -52.98
N ILE A 519 26.05 -1.97 -51.81
CA ILE A 519 26.98 -2.86 -51.12
C ILE A 519 26.26 -4.20 -50.85
N THR A 520 26.50 -5.17 -51.73
CA THR A 520 25.92 -6.50 -51.62
C THR A 520 26.47 -7.19 -50.38
N ARG A 521 25.66 -8.02 -49.73
CA ARG A 521 26.05 -8.77 -48.52
C ARG A 521 27.39 -9.50 -48.68
N VAL A 522 27.73 -9.93 -49.89
CA VAL A 522 28.99 -10.61 -50.22
C VAL A 522 30.18 -9.67 -50.15
N THR A 523 30.08 -8.44 -50.68
CA THR A 523 31.17 -7.44 -50.63
C THR A 523 31.42 -6.99 -49.19
N LEU A 524 30.36 -6.78 -48.40
CA LEU A 524 30.44 -6.52 -46.95
C LEU A 524 31.11 -7.67 -46.19
N LYS A 525 30.76 -8.92 -46.52
CA LYS A 525 31.38 -10.10 -45.89
C LYS A 525 32.86 -10.20 -46.25
N HIS A 526 33.21 -9.97 -47.51
CA HIS A 526 34.60 -10.01 -47.97
C HIS A 526 35.44 -8.89 -47.36
N GLN A 527 34.89 -7.68 -47.25
CA GLN A 527 35.53 -6.54 -46.60
C GLN A 527 35.72 -6.79 -45.10
N SER A 528 34.72 -7.36 -44.42
CA SER A 528 34.82 -7.73 -43.00
C SER A 528 35.86 -8.83 -42.76
N GLN A 529 35.94 -9.84 -43.64
CA GLN A 529 36.94 -10.91 -43.55
C GLN A 529 38.34 -10.36 -43.81
N SER A 530 38.52 -9.45 -44.78
CA SER A 530 39.79 -8.77 -45.03
C SER A 530 40.26 -7.94 -43.83
N ILE A 531 39.36 -7.26 -43.11
CA ILE A 531 39.68 -6.52 -41.87
C ILE A 531 40.11 -7.48 -40.75
N ILE A 532 39.46 -8.64 -40.62
CA ILE A 532 39.84 -9.67 -39.64
C ILE A 532 41.21 -10.25 -39.99
N ASP A 533 41.46 -10.57 -41.26
CA ASP A 533 42.69 -11.20 -41.72
C ASP A 533 43.89 -10.23 -41.65
N THR A 534 43.67 -8.94 -41.88
CA THR A 534 44.72 -7.91 -41.72
C THR A 534 45.05 -7.63 -40.25
N ASN A 535 44.06 -7.67 -39.35
CA ASN A 535 44.28 -7.48 -37.91
C ASN A 535 44.89 -8.71 -37.22
N THR A 536 44.58 -9.92 -37.67
CA THR A 536 45.13 -11.17 -37.10
C THR A 536 46.57 -11.41 -37.52
N LYS A 537 47.00 -10.94 -38.69
CA LYS A 537 48.40 -11.05 -39.16
C LYS A 537 49.40 -10.13 -38.42
N ARG A 538 48.95 -9.12 -37.65
CA ARG A 538 49.84 -8.17 -36.95
C ARG A 538 50.20 -8.52 -35.50
N LYS A 539 49.72 -9.64 -34.93
CA LYS A 539 49.92 -9.95 -33.49
C LYS A 539 50.85 -11.12 -33.12
N THR A 540 51.72 -11.58 -34.03
CA THR A 540 52.70 -12.64 -33.69
C THR A 540 54.14 -12.27 -34.04
N ARG A 541 54.70 -11.23 -33.39
CA ARG A 541 56.16 -11.14 -33.23
C ARG A 541 56.58 -10.20 -32.07
N MET A 542 56.64 -10.73 -30.85
CA MET A 542 57.54 -10.22 -29.81
C MET A 542 58.34 -11.40 -29.24
N LYS A 543 59.61 -11.49 -29.65
CA LYS A 543 60.62 -12.45 -29.16
C LYS A 543 60.96 -12.13 -27.71
N LYS A 544 60.71 -13.06 -26.77
CA LYS A 544 61.31 -13.01 -25.43
C LYS A 544 62.82 -13.27 -25.52
N ARG A 545 63.64 -12.26 -25.18
CA ARG A 545 65.05 -12.44 -24.80
C ARG A 545 65.09 -13.23 -23.49
N LYS A 546 65.78 -14.37 -23.46
CA LYS A 546 66.21 -15.03 -22.23
C LYS A 546 67.44 -14.31 -21.69
N GLY A 547 67.33 -13.66 -20.54
CA GLY A 547 68.46 -13.35 -19.67
C GLY A 547 68.81 -14.60 -18.86
N LYS A 548 70.10 -14.96 -18.85
CA LYS A 548 70.69 -16.02 -18.02
C LYS A 548 70.86 -15.51 -16.58
N LEU A 549 70.87 -16.48 -15.65
CA LEU A 549 71.49 -16.39 -14.34
C LEU A 549 72.92 -15.85 -14.41
#